data_AF-A0A7S0L3G6-F1
#
_entry.id   AF-A0A7S0L3G6-F1
#
_cell.length_a   1.000
_cell.length_b   1.000
_cell.length_c   1.000
_cell.angle_alpha   90.00
_cell.angle_beta   90.00
_cell.angle_gamma   90.00
#
_symmetry.space_group_name_H-M   'P 1'
#
loop_
_entity.id
_entity.type
_entity.pdbx_description
1 polymer ?
#
loop_
_entity_poly.entity_id
_entity_poly.type
_entity_poly.pdbx_seq_one_letter_code
_entity_poly.pdbx_strand_id
1 'polypeptide(L)'
;MCEPDFSFMDLTAPMWACEGALTAAEVLLTYVANVLDKPSAFKFRRISAGASGFVNKLGACSGAMEVFCRCGWTLTTLPHGDFYVLHRVDVPLLRKVRTELSVAIRTAEAIRTSRQGAI
;
A
#
# COMPACT_ATOMS: atom_id res chain seq x y z
N MET A 1 17.28 5.43 -28.93
CA MET A 1 16.36 6.29 -28.16
C MET A 1 15.47 5.36 -27.37
N CYS A 2 15.68 5.25 -26.05
CA CYS A 2 14.77 4.51 -25.19
C CYS A 2 13.49 5.33 -25.08
N GLU A 3 12.35 4.75 -25.44
CA GLU A 3 11.05 5.31 -25.11
C GLU A 3 11.00 5.47 -23.58
N PRO A 4 10.56 6.62 -23.05
CA PRO A 4 10.26 6.73 -21.64
C PRO A 4 9.06 5.81 -21.40
N ASP A 5 9.32 4.67 -20.80
CA ASP A 5 8.31 3.73 -20.31
C ASP A 5 7.45 4.48 -19.29
N PHE A 6 6.36 5.08 -19.76
CA PHE A 6 5.36 5.76 -18.95
C PHE A 6 4.44 4.72 -18.30
N SER A 7 5.02 3.71 -17.67
CA SER A 7 4.28 2.84 -16.78
C SER A 7 4.08 3.58 -15.46
N PHE A 8 3.02 4.37 -15.44
CA PHE A 8 2.64 5.24 -14.32
C PHE A 8 2.34 4.46 -13.01
N MET A 9 2.28 3.12 -13.05
CA MET A 9 1.92 2.27 -11.91
C MET A 9 2.74 0.97 -11.82
N ASP A 10 4.00 0.94 -12.21
CA ASP A 10 4.82 -0.28 -12.15
C ASP A 10 4.87 -0.92 -10.76
N LEU A 11 4.97 -0.11 -9.70
CA LEU A 11 5.18 -0.62 -8.36
C LEU A 11 3.89 -1.17 -7.76
N THR A 12 2.76 -0.54 -8.08
CA THR A 12 1.45 -0.90 -7.55
C THR A 12 0.65 -1.82 -8.47
N ALA A 13 1.08 -2.05 -9.72
CA ALA A 13 0.40 -2.90 -10.71
C ALA A 13 -0.15 -4.23 -10.15
N PRO A 14 0.58 -5.01 -9.35
CA PRO A 14 0.09 -6.30 -8.83
C PRO A 14 -1.22 -6.18 -8.05
N MET A 15 -1.48 -5.05 -7.39
CA MET A 15 -2.63 -4.90 -6.51
C MET A 15 -3.96 -4.66 -7.23
N TRP A 16 -3.93 -4.11 -8.44
CA TRP A 16 -5.14 -3.61 -9.11
C TRP A 16 -5.97 -4.71 -9.76
N ALA A 17 -5.42 -5.92 -9.89
CA ALA A 17 -6.13 -7.09 -10.40
C ALA A 17 -6.99 -7.81 -9.34
N CYS A 18 -6.86 -7.45 -8.06
CA CYS A 18 -7.53 -8.13 -6.96
C CYS A 18 -8.89 -7.53 -6.61
N GLU A 19 -9.82 -8.37 -6.14
CA GLU A 19 -11.04 -7.89 -5.51
C GLU A 19 -10.71 -7.10 -4.24
N GLY A 20 -11.41 -5.99 -4.01
CA GLY A 20 -11.13 -5.11 -2.86
C GLY A 20 -9.85 -4.28 -2.98
N ALA A 21 -9.22 -4.20 -4.16
CA ALA A 21 -7.98 -3.47 -4.39
C ALA A 21 -7.98 -2.04 -3.85
N LEU A 22 -9.09 -1.30 -3.97
CA LEU A 22 -9.20 0.07 -3.48
C LEU A 22 -9.16 0.14 -1.95
N THR A 23 -9.88 -0.74 -1.25
CA THR A 23 -9.83 -0.83 0.21
C THR A 23 -8.43 -1.21 0.69
N ALA A 24 -7.77 -2.14 -0.01
CA ALA A 24 -6.38 -2.51 0.29
C ALA A 24 -5.41 -1.35 0.02
N ALA A 25 -5.62 -0.58 -1.05
CA ALA A 25 -4.83 0.59 -1.41
C ALA A 25 -4.92 1.71 -0.36
N GLU A 26 -6.10 1.99 0.17
CA GLU A 26 -6.30 2.98 1.23
C GLU A 26 -5.55 2.59 2.51
N VAL A 27 -5.58 1.31 2.88
CA VAL A 27 -4.85 0.79 4.04
C VAL A 27 -3.34 0.86 3.81
N LEU A 28 -2.87 0.42 2.64
CA LEU A 28 -1.45 0.50 2.29
C LEU A 28 -0.95 1.95 2.28
N LEU A 29 -1.72 2.86 1.68
CA LEU A 29 -1.42 4.29 1.66
C LEU A 29 -1.31 4.85 3.07
N THR A 30 -2.21 4.43 3.98
CA THR A 30 -2.16 4.84 5.40
C THR A 30 -0.86 4.39 6.05
N TYR A 31 -0.43 3.14 5.86
CA TYR A 31 0.83 2.65 6.42
C TYR A 31 2.05 3.38 5.83
N VAL A 32 2.09 3.55 4.51
CA VAL A 32 3.18 4.26 3.82
C VAL A 32 3.24 5.72 4.25
N ALA A 33 2.10 6.42 4.34
CA ALA A 33 2.02 7.81 4.79
C ALA A 33 2.49 7.95 6.24
N ASN A 34 2.03 7.09 7.15
CA ASN A 34 2.46 7.12 8.56
C ASN A 34 3.99 6.97 8.71
N VAL A 35 4.61 6.09 7.92
CA VAL A 35 6.08 5.94 7.91
C VAL A 35 6.76 7.17 7.31
N LEU A 36 6.26 7.72 6.21
CA LEU A 36 6.86 8.89 5.57
C LEU A 36 6.74 10.17 6.42
N ASP A 37 5.61 10.36 7.09
CA ASP A 37 5.34 11.55 7.90
C ASP A 37 6.07 11.52 9.24
N LYS A 38 6.25 10.31 9.81
CA LYS A 38 6.90 10.10 11.10
C LYS A 38 7.94 8.98 11.00
N PRO A 39 9.02 9.17 10.23
CA PRO A 39 9.97 8.10 9.92
C PRO A 39 10.61 7.54 11.17
N SER A 40 10.95 8.33 12.19
CA SER A 40 11.57 7.89 13.44
C SER A 40 10.64 7.10 14.37
N ALA A 41 9.32 7.16 14.18
CA ALA A 41 8.36 6.52 15.08
C ALA A 41 8.19 5.03 14.77
N PHE A 42 8.87 4.19 15.56
CA PHE A 42 8.90 2.73 15.37
C PHE A 42 7.52 2.07 15.35
N LYS A 43 6.53 2.63 16.06
CA LYS A 43 5.15 2.12 16.08
C LYS A 43 4.49 2.07 14.69
N PHE A 44 4.90 2.91 13.75
CA PHE A 44 4.36 2.90 12.38
C PHE A 44 5.10 1.94 11.45
N ARG A 45 6.26 1.44 11.89
CA ARG A 45 7.07 0.45 11.16
C ARG A 45 6.78 -0.98 11.58
N ARG A 46 5.87 -1.18 12.54
CA ARG A 46 5.51 -2.50 13.07
C ARG A 46 4.00 -2.69 13.04
N ILE A 47 3.54 -3.71 12.32
CA ILE A 47 2.12 -4.05 12.18
C ILE A 47 1.93 -5.49 12.64
N SER A 48 0.93 -5.75 13.49
CA SER A 48 0.62 -7.13 13.89
C SER A 48 -0.01 -7.88 12.71
N ALA A 49 0.54 -9.07 12.38
CA ALA A 49 0.03 -9.90 11.30
C ALA A 49 -1.40 -10.40 11.57
N GLY A 50 -1.79 -10.52 12.84
CA GLY A 50 -3.14 -10.92 13.27
C GLY A 50 -4.14 -9.77 13.44
N ALA A 51 -3.75 -8.52 13.16
CA ALA A 51 -4.67 -7.39 13.29
C ALA A 51 -5.81 -7.52 12.27
N SER A 52 -7.07 -7.58 12.72
CA SER A 52 -8.24 -7.77 11.85
C SER A 52 -8.34 -6.74 10.73
N GLY A 53 -7.99 -5.48 11.00
CA GLY A 53 -7.94 -4.41 10.00
C GLY A 53 -6.85 -4.60 8.93
N PHE A 54 -5.75 -5.27 9.29
CA PHE A 54 -4.72 -5.67 8.33
C PHE A 54 -5.19 -6.87 7.51
N VAL A 55 -5.60 -7.96 8.18
CA VAL A 55 -5.97 -9.23 7.56
C VAL A 55 -7.14 -9.06 6.58
N ASN A 56 -8.22 -8.41 7.01
CA ASN A 56 -9.46 -8.35 6.22
C ASN A 56 -9.38 -7.38 5.03
N LYS A 57 -8.37 -6.52 4.98
CA LYS A 57 -8.25 -5.48 3.95
C LYS A 57 -7.01 -5.68 3.09
N LEU A 58 -5.84 -5.56 3.71
CA LEU A 58 -4.57 -5.67 3.02
C LEU A 58 -4.16 -7.13 2.83
N GLY A 59 -4.30 -7.96 3.87
CA GLY A 59 -4.00 -9.40 3.83
C GLY A 59 -4.90 -10.20 2.88
N ALA A 60 -6.13 -9.75 2.66
CA ALA A 60 -7.08 -10.37 1.75
C ALA A 60 -6.76 -10.13 0.26
N CYS A 61 -5.88 -9.18 -0.05
CA CYS A 61 -5.50 -8.81 -1.41
C CYS A 61 -4.04 -9.23 -1.66
N SER A 62 -3.85 -10.36 -2.36
CA SER A 62 -2.51 -10.94 -2.61
C SER A 62 -1.58 -9.96 -3.32
N GLY A 63 -2.08 -9.20 -4.29
CA GLY A 63 -1.33 -8.16 -4.98
C GLY A 63 -0.94 -7.01 -4.06
N ALA A 64 -1.81 -6.58 -3.13
CA ALA A 64 -1.46 -5.55 -2.15
C ALA A 64 -0.41 -6.05 -1.14
N MET A 65 -0.50 -7.32 -0.73
CA MET A 65 0.53 -7.97 0.09
C MET A 65 1.89 -8.00 -0.60
N GLU A 66 1.91 -8.26 -1.91
CA GLU A 66 3.14 -8.23 -2.69
C GLU A 66 3.76 -6.82 -2.70
N VAL A 67 2.96 -5.79 -2.99
CA VAL A 67 3.43 -4.39 -2.95
C VAL A 67 3.92 -4.01 -1.55
N PHE A 68 3.20 -4.43 -0.51
CA PHE A 68 3.57 -4.20 0.88
C PHE A 68 4.93 -4.83 1.23
N CYS A 69 5.17 -6.08 0.83
CA CYS A 69 6.46 -6.73 1.00
C CYS A 69 7.57 -6.06 0.17
N ARG A 70 7.28 -5.66 -1.08
CA ARG A 70 8.23 -4.92 -1.94
C ARG A 70 8.63 -3.57 -1.34
N CYS A 71 7.77 -2.94 -0.54
CA CYS A 71 8.09 -1.72 0.21
C CYS A 71 9.07 -1.96 1.37
N GLY A 72 9.41 -3.21 1.67
CA GLY A 72 10.43 -3.59 2.66
C GLY A 72 9.88 -4.12 3.98
N TRP A 73 8.57 -4.31 4.13
CA TRP A 73 8.02 -4.99 5.30
C TRP A 73 8.27 -6.49 5.22
N THR A 74 8.82 -7.06 6.29
CA THR A 74 9.11 -8.49 6.40
C THR A 74 8.41 -9.09 7.61
N LEU A 75 7.89 -10.31 7.46
CA LEU A 75 7.30 -11.05 8.57
C LEU A 75 8.40 -11.44 9.57
N THR A 76 8.17 -11.14 10.85
CA THR A 76 9.07 -11.43 11.96
C THR A 76 8.24 -12.03 13.10
N THR A 77 8.58 -13.26 13.48
CA THR A 77 7.99 -13.94 14.63
C THR A 77 8.66 -13.46 15.91
N LEU A 78 7.88 -12.89 16.82
CA LEU A 78 8.30 -12.46 18.15
C LEU A 78 7.57 -13.31 19.21
N PRO A 79 8.04 -13.34 20.47
CA PRO A 79 7.38 -14.10 21.55
C PRO A 79 5.90 -13.76 21.76
N HIS A 80 5.47 -12.58 21.31
CA HIS A 80 4.11 -12.07 21.45
C HIS A 80 3.26 -12.18 20.16
N GLY A 81 3.75 -12.93 19.17
CA GLY A 81 3.07 -13.16 17.89
C GLY A 81 3.87 -12.68 16.68
N ASP A 82 3.24 -12.78 15.51
CA ASP A 82 3.85 -12.41 14.24
C ASP A 82 3.59 -10.94 13.90
N PHE A 83 4.64 -10.27 13.43
CA PHE A 83 4.60 -8.87 13.05
C PHE A 83 5.26 -8.65 11.70
N TYR A 84 4.68 -7.77 10.88
CA TYR A 84 5.38 -7.19 9.75
C TYR A 84 6.18 -5.99 10.23
N VAL A 85 7.50 -6.03 10.00
CA VAL A 85 8.45 -5.02 10.47
C VAL A 85 9.17 -4.40 9.28
N LEU A 86 9.22 -3.07 9.23
CA LEU A 86 10.01 -2.30 8.28
C LEU A 86 11.32 -1.86 8.95
N HIS A 87 12.37 -2.67 8.75
CA HIS A 87 13.67 -2.45 9.38
C HIS A 87 14.42 -1.23 8.81
N ARG A 88 14.31 -1.01 7.50
CA ARG A 88 14.91 0.13 6.79
C ARG A 88 13.83 0.88 6.05
N VAL A 89 13.85 2.21 6.17
CA VAL A 89 12.90 3.08 5.49
C VAL A 89 13.54 3.57 4.20
N ASP A 90 13.11 3.00 3.07
CA ASP A 90 13.47 3.50 1.75
C ASP A 90 12.52 4.65 1.36
N VAL A 91 12.92 5.88 1.70
CA VAL A 91 12.10 7.08 1.48
C VAL A 91 11.78 7.30 -0.01
N PRO A 92 12.74 7.20 -0.96
CA PRO A 92 12.44 7.30 -2.39
C PRO A 92 11.37 6.31 -2.86
N LEU A 93 11.50 5.02 -2.49
CA LEU A 93 10.56 3.98 -2.86
C LEU A 93 9.17 4.27 -2.29
N LEU A 94 9.08 4.55 -0.99
CA LEU A 94 7.82 4.82 -0.32
C LEU A 94 7.12 6.07 -0.87
N ARG A 95 7.88 7.10 -1.27
CA ARG A 95 7.31 8.29 -1.94
C ARG A 95 6.72 7.93 -3.30
N LYS A 96 7.38 7.09 -4.10
CA LYS A 96 6.85 6.64 -5.40
C LYS A 96 5.56 5.84 -5.20
N VAL A 97 5.56 4.87 -4.29
CA VAL A 97 4.38 4.07 -3.94
C VAL A 97 3.23 4.96 -3.45
N ARG A 98 3.50 5.93 -2.56
CA ARG A 98 2.49 6.89 -2.10
C ARG A 98 1.85 7.66 -3.25
N THR A 99 2.66 8.12 -4.21
CA THR A 99 2.16 8.86 -5.38
C THR A 99 1.27 7.98 -6.25
N GLU A 100 1.72 6.76 -6.59
CA GLU A 100 0.94 5.82 -7.40
C GLU A 100 -0.41 5.51 -6.74
N LEU A 101 -0.41 5.15 -5.44
CA LEU A 101 -1.63 4.87 -4.68
C LEU A 101 -2.57 6.08 -4.63
N SER A 102 -2.03 7.26 -4.35
CA SER A 102 -2.84 8.49 -4.23
C SER A 102 -3.53 8.85 -5.55
N VAL A 103 -2.84 8.68 -6.68
CA VAL A 103 -3.44 8.97 -7.99
C VAL A 103 -4.46 7.91 -8.37
N ALA A 104 -4.17 6.63 -8.13
CA ALA A 104 -5.11 5.54 -8.41
C ALA A 104 -6.42 5.69 -7.61
N ILE A 105 -6.33 5.95 -6.31
CA ILE A 105 -7.50 6.14 -5.43
C ILE A 105 -8.34 7.33 -5.90
N ARG A 106 -7.73 8.50 -6.11
CA ARG A 106 -8.44 9.70 -6.60
C ARG A 106 -9.11 9.48 -7.95
N THR A 107 -8.43 8.78 -8.86
CA THR A 107 -8.99 8.46 -10.19
C THR A 107 -10.22 7.57 -10.06
N ALA A 108 -10.16 6.54 -9.19
CA ALA A 108 -11.29 5.67 -8.94
C ALA A 108 -12.48 6.39 -8.28
N GLU A 109 -12.23 7.29 -7.34
CA GLU A 109 -13.26 8.14 -6.71
C GLU A 109 -13.92 9.08 -7.72
N ALA A 110 -13.13 9.71 -8.59
CA ALA A 110 -13.65 10.58 -9.65
C ALA A 110 -14.56 9.80 -10.62
N ILE A 111 -14.13 8.61 -11.06
CA ILE A 111 -14.94 7.75 -11.94
C ILE A 111 -16.26 7.34 -11.26
N ARG A 112 -16.23 6.99 -9.97
CA ARG A 112 -17.44 6.65 -9.21
C ARG A 112 -18.41 7.83 -9.14
N THR A 113 -17.89 9.03 -8.89
CA THR A 113 -18.68 10.26 -8.80
C THR A 113 -19.32 10.62 -10.14
N SER A 114 -18.57 10.57 -11.24
CA SER A 114 -19.09 10.83 -12.58
C SER A 114 -20.18 9.86 -13.02
N ARG A 115 -20.15 8.62 -12.52
CA ARG A 115 -21.20 7.61 -12.80
C ARG A 115 -22.47 7.82 -11.99
N GLN A 116 -22.38 8.44 -10.81
CA GLN A 116 -23.54 8.72 -9.95
C GLN A 116 -24.29 10.00 -10.35
N GLY A 117 -23.63 10.95 -11.03
CA GLY A 117 -24.24 12.19 -11.51
C GLY A 117 -24.86 12.12 -12.92
N ALA A 118 -24.93 10.95 -13.54
CA ALA A 118 -25.43 10.74 -14.91
C ALA A 118 -26.88 10.20 -14.95
N ILE A 119 -27.75 10.69 -14.05
CA ILE A 119 -29.18 10.33 -13.97
C ILE A 119 -30.03 11.56 -14.26
#